data_AF-A0A2R6H1E7-F1
#
_entry.id   AF-A0A2R6H1E7-F1
#
_cell.length_a   1.000
_cell.length_b   1.000
_cell.length_c   1.000
_cell.angle_alpha   90.00
_cell.angle_beta   90.00
_cell.angle_gamma   90.00
#
_symmetry.space_group_name_H-M   'P 1'
#
loop_
_entity.id
_entity.type
_entity.pdbx_description
1 polymer ?
#
loop_
_entity_poly.entity_id
_entity_poly.type
_entity_poly.pdbx_seq_one_letter_code
_entity_poly.pdbx_strand_id
1 'polypeptide(L)'
;MERRSFLRTVPLAAGAGCLGGGSDVVVNVQRDVDVRPHTGWTKRIPDISDGAISYIARADSRFDVYFFDESTIGAYWRFIDGGSPDEQPAGDRRIGMRAVRTDEGVYEARTEDGGRQPIEGGGPHYFVVDHSNYRSRGVTEVGEDAGPVSVFVDLTVTDRQLL
;
A
#
# COMPACT_ATOMS: atom_id res chain seq x y z
N MET A 1 24.20 -24.00 35.24
CA MET A 1 23.79 -22.72 34.62
C MET A 1 22.54 -22.97 33.79
N GLU A 2 21.37 -22.76 34.37
CA GLU A 2 20.11 -22.79 33.63
C GLU A 2 19.95 -21.48 32.87
N ARG A 3 19.78 -21.54 31.53
CA ARG A 3 19.38 -20.40 30.71
C ARG A 3 17.95 -20.62 30.28
N ARG A 4 17.00 -20.08 31.05
CA ARG A 4 15.60 -19.99 30.66
C ARG A 4 15.42 -18.71 29.84
N SER A 5 15.34 -18.83 28.52
CA SER A 5 14.79 -17.76 27.68
C SER A 5 13.34 -18.12 27.37
N PHE A 6 12.43 -17.36 27.99
CA PHE A 6 11.01 -17.38 27.73
C PHE A 6 10.75 -16.97 26.27
N LEU A 7 10.29 -17.90 25.45
CA LEU A 7 9.63 -17.58 24.18
C LEU A 7 8.28 -16.94 24.53
N ARG A 8 8.18 -15.64 24.30
CA ARG A 8 6.93 -14.88 24.46
C ARG A 8 6.11 -15.11 23.19
N THR A 9 5.23 -16.10 23.23
CA THR A 9 4.20 -16.33 22.22
C THR A 9 3.29 -15.11 22.17
N VAL A 10 3.31 -14.36 21.07
CA VAL A 10 2.30 -13.33 20.80
C VAL A 10 1.05 -14.05 20.28
N PRO A 11 -0.10 -13.93 20.95
CA PRO A 11 -1.33 -14.47 20.39
C PRO A 11 -1.67 -13.69 19.13
N LEU A 12 -1.85 -14.41 18.01
CA LEU A 12 -2.54 -13.92 16.82
C LEU A 12 -3.98 -13.59 17.24
N ALA A 13 -4.24 -12.34 17.59
CA ALA A 13 -5.59 -11.82 17.65
C ALA A 13 -6.09 -11.70 16.22
N ALA A 14 -6.94 -12.64 15.79
CA ALA A 14 -7.86 -12.42 14.67
C ALA A 14 -8.84 -11.32 15.11
N GLY A 15 -8.39 -10.07 15.02
CA GLY A 15 -9.14 -8.90 15.43
C GLY A 15 -10.21 -8.56 14.41
N ALA A 16 -11.42 -9.10 14.59
CA ALA A 16 -12.62 -8.35 14.24
C ALA A 16 -12.70 -7.16 15.21
N GLY A 17 -11.92 -6.12 14.93
CA GLY A 17 -11.86 -4.92 15.74
C GLY A 17 -13.06 -4.04 15.42
N CYS A 18 -14.09 -4.07 16.28
CA CYS A 18 -15.02 -2.95 16.39
C CYS A 18 -14.21 -1.73 16.86
N LEU A 19 -13.73 -0.92 15.91
CA LEU A 19 -13.24 0.41 16.20
C LEU A 19 -14.46 1.22 16.66
N GLY A 20 -14.49 1.59 17.95
CA GLY A 20 -15.57 2.36 18.53
C GLY A 20 -15.92 3.59 17.68
N GLY A 21 -17.19 3.69 17.28
CA GLY A 21 -17.73 4.83 16.54
C GLY A 21 -18.11 4.53 15.08
N GLY A 22 -19.00 3.56 14.82
CA GLY A 22 -19.78 3.49 13.58
C GLY A 22 -18.98 3.33 12.27
N SER A 23 -17.83 2.66 12.29
CA SER A 23 -17.08 2.33 11.07
C SER A 23 -16.59 0.89 11.10
N ASP A 24 -16.79 0.15 10.01
CA ASP A 24 -16.40 -1.24 9.87
C ASP A 24 -15.07 -1.35 9.14
N VAL A 25 -14.19 -2.25 9.59
CA VAL A 25 -12.95 -2.56 8.88
C VAL A 25 -13.27 -3.48 7.71
N VAL A 26 -13.09 -2.98 6.48
CA VAL A 26 -13.38 -3.72 5.24
C VAL A 26 -12.13 -4.30 4.59
N VAL A 27 -10.95 -3.72 4.87
CA VAL A 27 -9.65 -4.26 4.47
C VAL A 27 -8.67 -4.12 5.62
N ASN A 28 -7.97 -5.20 5.92
CA ASN A 28 -6.82 -5.22 6.79
C ASN A 28 -5.71 -6.05 6.13
N VAL A 29 -4.51 -5.48 6.01
CA VAL A 29 -3.29 -6.18 5.62
C VAL A 29 -2.21 -5.79 6.60
N GLN A 30 -1.59 -6.79 7.23
CA GLN A 30 -0.46 -6.58 8.13
C GLN A 30 0.55 -7.71 7.91
N ARG A 31 1.43 -7.54 6.92
CA ARG A 31 2.42 -8.56 6.52
C ARG A 31 3.44 -8.00 5.53
N ASP A 32 4.51 -8.74 5.35
CA ASP A 32 5.41 -8.58 4.21
C ASP A 32 4.74 -9.03 2.91
N VAL A 33 4.97 -8.26 1.83
CA VAL A 33 4.59 -8.58 0.46
C VAL A 33 5.81 -8.50 -0.43
N ASP A 34 6.01 -9.53 -1.25
CA ASP A 34 7.11 -9.55 -2.21
C ASP A 34 6.67 -8.92 -3.53
N VAL A 35 7.36 -7.86 -3.94
CA VAL A 35 7.11 -7.13 -5.19
C VAL A 35 8.28 -7.38 -6.14
N ARG A 36 7.99 -7.98 -7.30
CA ARG A 36 9.01 -8.23 -8.30
C ARG A 36 9.39 -6.93 -9.03
N PRO A 37 10.62 -6.82 -9.56
CA PRO A 37 10.98 -5.75 -10.48
C PRO A 37 9.97 -5.62 -11.61
N HIS A 38 9.69 -4.39 -12.02
CA HIS A 38 8.77 -4.05 -13.10
C HIS A 38 7.30 -4.44 -12.85
N THR A 39 6.94 -4.75 -11.59
CA THR A 39 5.57 -5.11 -11.21
C THR A 39 5.10 -4.30 -10.00
N GLY A 40 3.85 -4.55 -9.60
CA GLY A 40 3.32 -4.10 -8.33
C GLY A 40 2.45 -5.15 -7.66
N TRP A 41 2.46 -5.13 -6.33
CA TRP A 41 1.47 -5.86 -5.54
C TRP A 41 0.21 -5.00 -5.40
N THR A 42 -0.95 -5.53 -5.77
CA THR A 42 -2.22 -4.80 -5.75
C THR A 42 -3.19 -5.40 -4.75
N LYS A 43 -3.80 -4.55 -3.94
CA LYS A 43 -4.93 -4.87 -3.07
C LYS A 43 -6.17 -4.09 -3.52
N ARG A 44 -7.18 -4.82 -3.98
CA ARG A 44 -8.51 -4.26 -4.25
C ARG A 44 -9.22 -3.94 -2.94
N ILE A 45 -9.81 -2.75 -2.91
CA ILE A 45 -10.69 -2.24 -1.87
C ILE A 45 -12.11 -2.28 -2.47
N PRO A 46 -13.10 -2.85 -1.76
CA PRO A 46 -14.48 -2.86 -2.26
C PRO A 46 -15.02 -1.44 -2.41
N ASP A 47 -16.14 -1.30 -3.11
CA ASP A 47 -16.89 -0.05 -3.10
C ASP A 47 -17.37 0.26 -1.67
N ILE A 48 -17.08 1.46 -1.19
CA ILE A 48 -17.37 1.93 0.17
C ILE A 48 -18.07 3.27 0.11
N SER A 49 -19.00 3.50 1.03
CA SER A 49 -19.76 4.73 1.11
C SER A 49 -19.21 5.57 2.25
N ASP A 50 -18.22 6.42 1.94
CA ASP A 50 -17.61 7.37 2.89
C ASP A 50 -16.57 6.75 3.85
N GLY A 51 -15.64 5.99 3.26
CA GLY A 51 -14.58 5.31 4.00
C GLY A 51 -13.27 6.08 4.14
N ALA A 52 -12.33 5.48 4.87
CA ALA A 52 -11.01 6.03 5.11
C ALA A 52 -9.93 4.95 5.02
N ILE A 53 -8.75 5.35 4.56
CA ILE A 53 -7.54 4.53 4.49
C ILE A 53 -6.49 5.04 5.47
N SER A 54 -5.74 4.12 6.06
CA SER A 54 -4.53 4.39 6.83
C SER A 54 -3.50 3.34 6.44
N TYR A 55 -2.27 3.76 6.14
CA TYR A 55 -1.22 2.79 5.87
C TYR A 55 0.18 3.28 6.24
N ILE A 56 1.05 2.32 6.53
CA ILE A 56 2.51 2.46 6.56
C ILE A 56 3.08 1.29 5.74
N ALA A 57 3.93 1.60 4.77
CA ALA A 57 4.68 0.64 3.99
C ALA A 57 6.18 0.89 4.18
N ARG A 58 6.98 -0.16 4.39
CA ARG A 58 8.42 -0.06 4.65
C ARG A 58 9.23 -1.15 3.97
N ALA A 59 10.41 -0.80 3.46
CA ALA A 59 11.37 -1.75 2.91
C ALA A 59 12.81 -1.21 2.95
N ASP A 60 13.79 -2.09 2.82
CA ASP A 60 15.22 -1.71 2.69
C ASP A 60 15.56 -1.13 1.32
N SER A 61 14.71 -1.36 0.33
CA SER A 61 14.83 -0.89 -1.05
C SER A 61 13.71 0.06 -1.42
N ARG A 62 13.93 0.89 -2.45
CA ARG A 62 12.95 1.86 -2.90
C ARG A 62 11.74 1.19 -3.56
N PHE A 63 10.56 1.71 -3.25
CA PHE A 63 9.28 1.40 -3.88
C PHE A 63 8.43 2.68 -3.93
N ASP A 64 7.30 2.65 -4.63
CA ASP A 64 6.30 3.72 -4.61
C ASP A 64 4.93 3.12 -4.23
N VAL A 65 4.05 3.92 -3.64
CA VAL A 65 2.66 3.52 -3.38
C VAL A 65 1.73 4.35 -4.26
N TYR A 66 0.83 3.67 -4.96
CA TYR A 66 -0.23 4.31 -5.74
C TYR A 66 -1.60 3.92 -5.21
N PHE A 67 -2.55 4.83 -5.38
CA PHE A 67 -3.95 4.62 -5.08
C PHE A 67 -4.78 5.00 -6.31
N PHE A 68 -5.43 4.02 -6.92
CA PHE A 68 -6.21 4.22 -8.14
C PHE A 68 -7.68 3.91 -7.90
N ASP A 69 -8.55 4.62 -8.61
CA ASP A 69 -9.92 4.17 -8.82
C ASP A 69 -10.00 3.16 -9.98
N GLU A 70 -11.17 2.55 -10.16
CA GLU A 70 -11.45 1.63 -11.26
C GLU A 70 -11.17 2.22 -12.65
N SER A 71 -11.37 3.54 -12.83
CA SER A 71 -11.21 4.18 -14.13
C SER A 71 -9.75 4.35 -14.55
N THR A 72 -8.83 4.41 -13.59
CA THR A 72 -7.41 4.72 -13.82
C THR A 72 -6.48 3.52 -13.66
N ILE A 73 -6.86 2.49 -12.89
CA ILE A 73 -6.01 1.31 -12.65
C ILE A 73 -5.64 0.55 -13.93
N GLY A 74 -6.50 0.54 -14.95
CA GLY A 74 -6.23 -0.14 -16.21
C GLY A 74 -5.01 0.41 -16.96
N ALA A 75 -4.71 1.70 -16.83
CA ALA A 75 -3.51 2.29 -17.41
C ALA A 75 -2.24 1.86 -16.68
N TYR A 76 -2.31 1.68 -15.35
CA TYR A 76 -1.21 1.13 -14.56
C TYR A 76 -0.91 -0.31 -14.95
N TRP A 77 -1.93 -1.18 -15.02
CA TRP A 77 -1.74 -2.58 -15.45
C TRP A 77 -1.13 -2.69 -16.84
N ARG A 78 -1.63 -1.89 -17.80
CA ARG A 78 -1.04 -1.86 -19.14
C ARG A 78 0.44 -1.48 -19.14
N PHE A 79 0.86 -0.57 -18.26
CA PHE A 79 2.27 -0.20 -18.13
C PHE A 79 3.13 -1.35 -17.59
N ILE A 80 2.71 -1.99 -16.49
CA ILE A 80 3.50 -3.09 -15.89
C ILE A 80 3.50 -4.35 -16.75
N ASP A 81 2.51 -4.51 -17.64
CA ASP A 81 2.48 -5.55 -18.67
C ASP A 81 3.40 -5.22 -19.88
N GLY A 82 4.21 -4.16 -19.79
CA GLY A 82 5.15 -3.74 -20.83
C GLY A 82 4.52 -2.94 -21.98
N GLY A 83 3.26 -2.54 -21.83
CA GLY A 83 2.57 -1.66 -22.77
C GLY A 83 2.88 -0.19 -22.54
N SER A 84 2.60 0.62 -23.56
CA SER A 84 2.63 2.09 -23.47
C SER A 84 1.19 2.60 -23.41
N PRO A 85 0.61 2.85 -22.22
CA PRO A 85 -0.72 3.41 -22.15
C PRO A 85 -0.72 4.85 -22.70
N ASP A 86 -1.78 5.24 -23.39
CA ASP A 86 -1.92 6.60 -23.97
C ASP A 86 -1.84 7.68 -22.89
N GLU A 87 -2.33 7.35 -21.68
CA GLU A 87 -2.21 8.16 -20.48
C GLU A 87 -1.56 7.36 -19.35
N GLN A 88 -0.80 8.05 -18.50
CA GLN A 88 -0.18 7.44 -17.30
C GLN A 88 -0.66 8.20 -16.06
N PRO A 89 -1.91 7.97 -15.59
CA PRO A 89 -2.50 8.70 -14.48
C PRO A 89 -1.67 8.56 -13.20
N ALA A 90 -1.71 9.57 -12.32
CA ALA A 90 -0.93 9.54 -11.08
C ALA A 90 -1.59 8.75 -9.95
N GLY A 91 -2.86 8.36 -10.13
CA GLY A 91 -3.73 8.00 -9.02
C GLY A 91 -4.07 9.19 -8.12
N ASP A 92 -4.72 8.93 -7.00
CA ASP A 92 -4.96 9.90 -5.93
C ASP A 92 -3.64 10.19 -5.20
N ARG A 93 -3.10 11.39 -5.40
CA ARG A 93 -1.83 11.83 -4.81
C ARG A 93 -1.92 12.23 -3.35
N ARG A 94 -3.12 12.27 -2.76
CA ARG A 94 -3.29 12.51 -1.33
C ARG A 94 -3.03 11.25 -0.54
N ILE A 95 -3.35 10.10 -1.12
CA ILE A 95 -3.17 8.77 -0.54
C ILE A 95 -1.89 8.10 -1.07
N GLY A 96 -1.71 8.06 -2.40
CA GLY A 96 -0.51 7.50 -3.02
C GLY A 96 0.73 8.34 -2.70
N MET A 97 1.78 7.68 -2.22
CA MET A 97 3.01 8.33 -1.78
C MET A 97 4.25 7.61 -2.31
N ARG A 98 5.23 8.39 -2.76
CA ARG A 98 6.57 7.87 -3.05
C ARG A 98 7.26 7.49 -1.75
N ALA A 99 7.91 6.33 -1.70
CA ALA A 99 8.67 5.99 -0.51
C ALA A 99 9.91 6.88 -0.38
N VAL A 100 10.09 7.48 0.79
CA VAL A 100 11.23 8.34 1.12
C VAL A 100 12.14 7.60 2.10
N ARG A 101 13.45 7.74 1.91
CA ARG A 101 14.42 7.15 2.83
C ARG A 101 14.39 7.90 4.16
N THR A 102 14.18 7.18 5.23
CA THR A 102 14.18 7.66 6.62
C THR A 102 15.61 7.76 7.17
N ASP A 103 15.76 8.40 8.33
CA ASP A 103 17.03 8.48 9.05
C ASP A 103 17.55 7.10 9.51
N GLU A 104 16.65 6.13 9.68
CA GLU A 104 16.96 4.73 10.00
C GLU A 104 17.47 3.94 8.78
N GLY A 105 17.51 4.57 7.60
CA GLY A 105 18.05 4.00 6.38
C GLY A 105 17.07 3.19 5.54
N VAL A 106 15.84 2.97 6.03
CA VAL A 106 14.75 2.29 5.31
C VAL A 106 13.92 3.25 4.47
N TYR A 107 13.29 2.76 3.41
CA TYR A 107 12.30 3.50 2.63
C TYR A 107 10.91 3.35 3.25
N GLU A 108 10.20 4.46 3.42
CA GLU A 108 8.85 4.50 3.98
C GLU A 108 7.89 5.30 3.09
N ALA A 109 6.71 4.76 2.85
CA ALA A 109 5.54 5.49 2.35
C ALA A 109 4.40 5.33 3.35
N ARG A 110 3.66 6.40 3.63
CA ARG A 110 2.54 6.38 4.57
C ARG A 110 1.50 7.43 4.22
N THR A 111 0.28 7.24 4.72
CA THR A 111 -0.69 8.33 4.83
C THR A 111 -0.13 9.46 5.72
N GLU A 112 -0.64 10.68 5.54
CA GLU A 112 -0.18 11.86 6.30
C GLU A 112 -0.20 11.60 7.82
N ASP A 113 0.94 11.80 8.48
CA ASP A 113 1.19 11.47 9.90
C ASP A 113 0.84 10.03 10.34
N GLY A 114 0.73 9.09 9.40
CA GLY A 114 0.24 7.73 9.66
C GLY A 114 -1.25 7.69 10.05
N GLY A 115 -1.97 8.79 9.82
CA GLY A 115 -3.36 8.98 10.15
C GLY A 115 -4.32 8.48 9.08
N ARG A 116 -5.61 8.55 9.40
CA ARG A 116 -6.70 8.23 8.47
C ARG A 116 -6.89 9.33 7.44
N GLN A 117 -6.93 8.96 6.17
CA GLN A 117 -7.27 9.82 5.05
C GLN A 117 -8.60 9.37 4.42
N PRO A 118 -9.50 10.31 4.07
CA PRO A 118 -10.75 9.96 3.42
C PRO A 118 -10.49 9.41 2.01
N ILE A 119 -11.28 8.41 1.62
CA ILE A 119 -11.34 7.94 0.24
C ILE A 119 -12.48 8.68 -0.45
N GLU A 120 -12.17 9.37 -1.55
CA GLU A 120 -13.17 10.05 -2.36
C GLU A 120 -13.52 9.27 -3.62
N GLY A 121 -14.73 9.54 -4.11
CA GLY A 121 -15.31 8.83 -5.25
C GLY A 121 -15.93 7.50 -4.85
N GLY A 122 -16.94 7.08 -5.61
CA GLY A 122 -17.55 5.76 -5.45
C GLY A 122 -16.86 4.70 -6.32
N GLY A 123 -17.24 3.45 -6.10
CA GLY A 123 -16.66 2.31 -6.78
C GLY A 123 -15.43 1.74 -6.05
N PRO A 124 -14.90 0.61 -6.53
CA PRO A 124 -13.72 0.01 -5.94
C PRO A 124 -12.46 0.85 -6.20
N HIS A 125 -11.54 0.77 -5.27
CA HIS A 125 -10.20 1.36 -5.37
C HIS A 125 -9.12 0.29 -5.28
N TYR A 126 -7.90 0.68 -5.64
CA TYR A 126 -6.75 -0.21 -5.76
C TYR A 126 -5.55 0.42 -5.06
N PHE A 127 -5.13 -0.20 -3.98
CA PHE A 127 -3.88 0.10 -3.30
C PHE A 127 -2.76 -0.70 -3.95
N VAL A 128 -1.72 -0.01 -4.42
CA VAL A 128 -0.61 -0.62 -5.16
C VAL A 128 0.70 -0.30 -4.48
N VAL A 129 1.49 -1.33 -4.20
CA VAL A 129 2.91 -1.20 -3.85
C VAL A 129 3.72 -1.53 -5.09
N ASP A 130 4.43 -0.55 -5.62
CA ASP A 130 5.07 -0.57 -6.94
C ASP A 130 6.60 -0.67 -6.85
N HIS A 131 7.16 -1.54 -7.68
CA HIS A 131 8.60 -1.62 -7.94
C HIS A 131 8.86 -1.63 -9.46
N SER A 132 8.18 -0.75 -10.21
CA SER A 132 8.20 -0.73 -11.68
C SER A 132 8.59 0.60 -12.30
N ASN A 133 9.07 1.56 -11.49
CA ASN A 133 9.38 2.92 -11.95
C ASN A 133 8.22 3.63 -12.66
N TYR A 134 6.97 3.26 -12.35
CA TYR A 134 5.78 3.95 -12.84
C TYR A 134 5.91 5.45 -12.56
N ARG A 135 5.75 6.29 -13.58
CA ARG A 135 5.90 7.76 -13.50
C ARG A 135 7.22 8.31 -12.93
N SER A 136 8.26 7.50 -12.72
CA SER A 136 9.54 7.92 -12.14
C SER A 136 10.52 8.46 -13.21
N ARG A 137 10.09 9.45 -13.99
CA ARG A 137 10.95 10.14 -14.96
C ARG A 137 12.16 10.78 -14.27
N GLY A 138 13.37 10.50 -14.77
CA GLY A 138 14.62 11.07 -14.27
C GLY A 138 15.15 10.45 -12.97
N VAL A 139 14.54 9.35 -12.51
CA VAL A 139 15.08 8.49 -11.45
C VAL A 139 15.84 7.35 -12.13
N THR A 140 16.89 6.83 -11.50
CA THR A 140 17.51 5.56 -11.93
C THR A 140 16.43 4.50 -12.06
N GLU A 141 16.27 3.97 -13.28
CA GLU A 141 15.29 2.92 -13.56
C GLU A 141 15.56 1.70 -12.67
N VAL A 142 14.51 0.91 -12.40
CA VAL A 142 14.70 -0.40 -11.80
C VAL A 142 15.54 -1.20 -12.78
N GLY A 143 16.79 -1.50 -12.42
CA GLY A 143 17.72 -2.16 -13.32
C GLY A 143 17.30 -3.59 -13.64
N GLU A 144 17.78 -4.14 -14.77
CA GLU A 144 17.49 -5.51 -15.18
C GLU A 144 17.94 -6.56 -14.14
N ASP A 145 18.97 -6.23 -13.35
CA ASP A 145 19.51 -7.06 -12.26
C ASP A 145 18.82 -6.80 -10.90
N ALA A 146 17.77 -5.97 -10.85
CA ALA A 146 17.06 -5.70 -9.62
C ALA A 146 16.44 -6.98 -9.04
N GLY A 147 16.55 -7.15 -7.73
CA GLY A 147 15.89 -8.23 -7.00
C GLY A 147 14.45 -7.86 -6.63
N PRO A 148 13.63 -8.83 -6.18
CA PRO A 148 12.37 -8.53 -5.55
C PRO A 148 12.58 -7.69 -4.29
N VAL A 149 11.62 -6.81 -4.00
CA VAL A 149 11.57 -6.02 -2.76
C VAL A 149 10.52 -6.63 -1.85
N SER A 150 10.92 -6.99 -0.64
CA SER A 150 9.98 -7.36 0.42
C SER A 150 9.56 -6.09 1.15
N VAL A 151 8.27 -5.76 1.08
CA VAL A 151 7.69 -4.56 1.67
C VAL A 151 6.77 -4.97 2.82
N PHE A 152 7.07 -4.55 4.03
CA PHE A 152 6.12 -4.66 5.13
C PHE A 152 5.00 -3.66 4.91
N VAL A 153 3.75 -4.14 4.88
CA VAL A 153 2.55 -3.33 4.69
C VAL A 153 1.65 -3.49 5.91
N ASP A 154 1.39 -2.36 6.57
CA ASP A 154 0.29 -2.18 7.52
C ASP A 154 -0.75 -1.28 6.86
N LEU A 155 -1.88 -1.85 6.43
CA LEU A 155 -2.96 -1.18 5.71
C LEU A 155 -4.28 -1.50 6.39
N THR A 156 -5.00 -0.45 6.75
CA THR A 156 -6.38 -0.54 7.22
C THR A 156 -7.28 0.36 6.37
N VAL A 157 -8.39 -0.20 5.89
CA VAL A 157 -9.46 0.56 5.25
C VAL A 157 -10.75 0.31 5.99
N THR A 158 -11.48 1.39 6.26
CA THR A 158 -12.75 1.34 6.95
C THR A 158 -13.86 1.98 6.14
N ASP A 159 -15.06 1.43 6.25
CA ASP A 159 -16.28 1.98 5.67
C ASP A 159 -17.12 2.61 6.78
N ARG A 160 -17.70 3.78 6.53
CA ARG A 160 -18.57 4.45 7.49
C ARG A 160 -20.01 4.20 7.10
N GLN A 161 -20.62 3.18 7.69
CA GLN A 161 -22.05 2.97 7.53
C GLN A 161 -22.81 4.13 8.20
N LEU A 162 -23.51 4.94 7.41
CA LEU A 162 -24.52 5.86 7.92
C LEU A 162 -25.65 5.01 8.51
N LEU A 163 -25.71 4.94 9.84
CA LEU A 163 -26.82 4.34 10.60
C LEU A 163 -28.11 5.16 10.45
#